data_AF-A0A2R6LXQ5-F1
#
_entry.id   AF-A0A2R6LXQ5-F1
#
_cell.length_a   1.000
_cell.length_b   1.000
_cell.length_c   1.000
_cell.angle_alpha   90.00
_cell.angle_beta   90.00
_cell.angle_gamma   90.00
#
_symmetry.space_group_name_H-M   'P 1'
#
loop_
_entity.id
_entity.type
_entity.pdbx_description
1 polymer ?
#
loop_
_entity_poly.entity_id
_entity_poly.type
_entity_poly.pdbx_seq_one_letter_code
_entity_poly.pdbx_strand_id
1 'polypeptide(L)'
;MTVFREPTARALPPTAVFVSRYHGGSPEEYPVTSLALHVLYGIGGGVGFGLAFESIVVDADEPETVGLVAGVIHAMVLSAFGERVVLDHLLDMDLSTDERAIFHAGHVVYGLALGAWVGSRS
;
A
#
# COMPACT_ATOMS: atom_id res chain seq x y z
N MET A 1 -1.99 -28.68 -13.72
CA MET A 1 -2.65 -27.38 -13.98
C MET A 1 -1.75 -26.32 -13.38
N THR A 2 -1.24 -25.41 -14.21
CA THR A 2 -0.39 -24.31 -13.74
C THR A 2 -1.18 -23.47 -12.74
N VAL A 3 -0.56 -23.23 -11.58
CA VAL A 3 -1.03 -22.39 -10.47
C VAL A 3 -1.03 -20.93 -10.94
N PHE A 4 -1.84 -20.61 -11.93
CA PHE A 4 -2.18 -19.23 -12.24
C PHE A 4 -3.42 -18.88 -11.45
N ARG A 5 -3.15 -18.27 -10.28
CA ARG A 5 -4.06 -17.43 -9.52
C ARG A 5 -4.90 -16.56 -10.45
N GLU A 6 -6.09 -16.19 -9.99
CA GLU A 6 -6.85 -15.06 -10.53
C GLU A 6 -5.84 -13.95 -10.89
N PRO A 7 -5.77 -13.50 -12.16
CA PRO A 7 -4.80 -12.49 -12.57
C PRO A 7 -4.84 -11.31 -11.61
N THR A 8 -3.71 -10.68 -11.27
CA THR A 8 -3.71 -9.45 -10.45
C THR A 8 -4.63 -8.37 -11.02
N ALA A 9 -4.91 -8.41 -12.33
CA ALA A 9 -5.91 -7.58 -13.00
C ALA A 9 -7.37 -7.82 -12.57
N ARG A 10 -7.66 -8.95 -11.92
CA ARG A 10 -8.98 -9.33 -11.37
C ARG A 10 -9.00 -9.34 -9.84
N ALA A 11 -7.85 -9.27 -9.18
CA ALA A 11 -7.79 -9.20 -7.72
C ALA A 11 -8.28 -7.83 -7.26
N LEU A 12 -9.42 -7.79 -6.58
CA LEU A 12 -9.92 -6.58 -5.97
C LEU A 12 -8.99 -6.14 -4.83
N PRO A 13 -8.83 -4.82 -4.60
CA PRO A 13 -8.10 -4.35 -3.44
C PRO A 13 -8.81 -4.81 -2.15
N PRO A 14 -8.09 -4.97 -1.02
CA PRO A 14 -8.67 -5.42 0.25
C PRO A 14 -9.83 -4.53 0.75
N THR A 15 -9.89 -3.29 0.28
CA THR A 15 -11.01 -2.37 0.51
C THR A 15 -12.35 -2.91 -0.01
N ALA A 16 -12.37 -3.90 -0.91
CA ALA A 16 -13.61 -4.56 -1.33
C ALA A 16 -14.22 -5.42 -0.24
N VAL A 17 -13.39 -6.15 0.51
CA VAL A 17 -13.83 -6.89 1.70
C VAL A 17 -14.27 -5.93 2.80
N PHE A 18 -13.57 -4.79 2.94
CA PHE A 18 -13.98 -3.73 3.87
C PHE A 18 -15.38 -3.20 3.53
N VAL A 19 -15.62 -2.78 2.28
CA VAL A 19 -16.91 -2.21 1.86
C VAL A 19 -18.03 -3.23 2.01
N SER A 20 -17.85 -4.47 1.54
CA SER A 20 -18.89 -5.50 1.65
C SER A 20 -19.19 -5.89 3.10
N ARG A 21 -18.20 -5.85 4.00
CA ARG A 21 -18.42 -6.08 5.44
C ARG A 21 -19.36 -5.03 6.07
N TYR A 22 -19.26 -3.76 5.66
CA TYR A 22 -20.08 -2.68 6.21
C TYR A 22 -21.42 -2.45 5.47
N HIS A 23 -21.46 -2.70 4.16
CA HIS A 23 -22.65 -2.49 3.33
C HIS A 23 -23.44 -3.76 3.03
N GLY A 24 -22.90 -4.94 3.37
CA GLY A 24 -23.43 -6.24 2.96
C GLY A 24 -23.13 -6.56 1.49
N GLY A 25 -23.46 -7.79 1.07
CA GLY A 25 -23.20 -8.25 -0.30
C GLY A 25 -21.82 -8.89 -0.49
N SER A 26 -21.42 -9.09 -1.74
CA SER A 26 -20.12 -9.67 -2.09
C SER A 26 -19.11 -8.58 -2.50
N PRO A 27 -17.79 -8.77 -2.29
CA PRO A 27 -16.77 -7.80 -2.67
C PRO A 27 -16.85 -7.36 -4.15
N GLU A 28 -17.27 -8.27 -5.03
CA GLU A 28 -17.39 -8.06 -6.48
C GLU A 28 -18.50 -7.08 -6.88
N GLU A 29 -19.41 -6.76 -5.96
CA GLU A 29 -20.48 -5.78 -6.18
C GLU A 29 -19.97 -4.33 -6.03
N TYR A 30 -18.78 -4.12 -5.45
CA TYR A 30 -18.25 -2.79 -5.13
C TYR A 30 -16.90 -2.46 -5.80
N PRO A 31 -16.62 -2.82 -7.07
CA PRO A 31 -15.27 -2.71 -7.63
C PRO A 31 -14.74 -1.28 -7.69
N VAL A 32 -15.58 -0.33 -8.12
CA VAL A 32 -15.20 1.09 -8.26
C VAL A 32 -14.99 1.74 -6.90
N THR A 33 -15.92 1.55 -5.96
CA THR A 33 -15.83 2.10 -4.60
C THR A 33 -14.59 1.57 -3.89
N SER A 34 -14.31 0.28 -4.03
CA SER A 34 -13.15 -0.36 -3.42
C SER A 34 -11.85 0.20 -3.98
N LEU A 35 -11.75 0.35 -5.31
CA LEU A 35 -10.59 0.98 -5.93
C LEU A 35 -10.41 2.42 -5.47
N ALA A 36 -11.48 3.21 -5.43
CA ALA A 36 -11.44 4.59 -4.97
C ALA A 36 -10.92 4.69 -3.53
N LEU A 37 -11.43 3.84 -2.62
CA LEU A 37 -10.94 3.78 -1.24
C LEU A 37 -9.47 3.35 -1.16
N HIS A 38 -9.04 2.42 -2.01
CA HIS A 38 -7.65 1.99 -2.04
C HIS A 38 -6.71 3.12 -2.49
N VAL A 39 -7.12 3.88 -3.51
CA VAL A 39 -6.41 5.09 -3.95
C VAL A 39 -6.36 6.13 -2.84
N LEU A 40 -7.49 6.40 -2.17
CA LEU A 40 -7.54 7.35 -1.06
C LEU A 40 -6.65 6.93 0.11
N TYR A 41 -6.61 5.64 0.42
CA TYR A 41 -5.69 5.09 1.42
C TYR A 41 -4.23 5.32 1.01
N GLY A 42 -3.89 5.06 -0.26
CA GLY A 42 -2.55 5.34 -0.80
C GLY A 42 -2.19 6.83 -0.78
N ILE A 43 -3.14 7.73 -1.08
CA ILE A 43 -2.92 9.18 -0.95
C ILE A 43 -2.67 9.54 0.53
N GLY A 44 -3.47 9.01 1.45
CA GLY A 44 -3.32 9.25 2.88
C GLY A 44 -1.95 8.80 3.40
N GLY A 45 -1.50 7.62 3.00
CA GLY A 45 -0.15 7.14 3.31
C GLY A 45 0.95 8.04 2.74
N GLY A 46 0.77 8.54 1.51
CA GLY A 46 1.72 9.43 0.86
C GLY A 46 1.81 10.81 1.51
N VAL A 47 0.67 11.37 1.91
CA VAL A 47 0.62 12.60 2.71
C VAL A 47 1.32 12.39 4.04
N GLY A 48 1.06 11.26 4.71
CA GLY A 48 1.74 10.90 5.96
C GLY A 48 3.25 10.83 5.82
N PHE A 49 3.76 10.23 4.73
CA PHE A 49 5.19 10.23 4.42
C PHE A 49 5.75 11.64 4.25
N GLY A 50 5.12 12.48 3.42
CA GLY A 50 5.58 13.85 3.21
C GLY A 50 5.67 14.62 4.53
N LEU A 51 4.62 14.61 5.33
CA LEU A 51 4.60 15.29 6.63
C LEU A 51 5.66 14.78 7.61
N ALA A 52 5.99 13.48 7.57
CA ALA A 52 6.93 12.86 8.49
C ALA A 52 8.39 12.98 8.06
N PHE A 53 8.68 13.00 6.75
CA PHE A 53 10.04 12.84 6.21
C PHE A 53 10.51 13.98 5.31
N GLU A 54 9.65 14.91 4.89
CA GLU A 54 10.01 16.00 3.96
C GLU A 54 11.23 16.79 4.45
N SER A 55 11.23 17.27 5.70
CA SER A 55 12.38 18.02 6.25
C SER A 55 13.69 17.20 6.23
N ILE A 56 13.62 15.92 6.62
CA ILE A 56 14.78 15.03 6.65
C ILE A 56 15.35 14.81 5.24
N VAL A 57 14.47 14.71 4.25
CA VAL A 57 14.86 14.49 2.85
C VAL A 57 15.41 15.77 2.24
N VAL A 58 14.75 16.91 2.45
CA VAL A 58 15.13 18.22 1.88
C VAL A 58 16.45 18.73 2.42
N ASP A 59 16.72 18.55 3.71
CA ASP A 59 17.94 19.05 4.35
C ASP A 59 19.14 18.10 4.17
N ALA A 60 18.98 16.98 3.45
CA ALA A 60 20.04 16.01 3.23
C ALA A 60 21.04 16.44 2.14
N ASP A 61 22.30 16.04 2.28
CA ASP A 61 23.32 16.24 1.25
C ASP A 61 23.00 15.49 -0.06
N GLU A 62 22.28 14.36 0.05
CA GLU A 62 21.92 13.46 -1.06
C GLU A 62 20.40 13.13 -1.01
N PRO A 63 19.54 14.10 -1.35
CA PRO A 63 18.10 14.02 -1.11
C PRO A 63 17.41 12.87 -1.84
N GLU A 64 17.84 12.51 -3.04
CA GLU A 64 17.27 11.39 -3.78
C GLU A 64 17.58 10.04 -3.12
N THR A 65 18.81 9.87 -2.63
CA THR A 65 19.22 8.65 -1.92
C THR A 65 18.48 8.53 -0.60
N VAL A 66 18.43 9.61 0.18
CA VAL A 66 17.70 9.65 1.46
C VAL A 66 16.21 9.43 1.25
N GLY A 67 15.62 10.07 0.23
CA GLY A 67 14.22 9.91 -0.15
C GLY A 67 13.88 8.47 -0.51
N LEU A 68 14.71 7.79 -1.31
CA LEU A 68 14.53 6.38 -1.66
C LEU A 68 14.55 5.48 -0.41
N VAL A 69 15.53 5.65 0.48
CA VAL A 69 15.65 4.84 1.70
C VAL A 69 14.47 5.11 2.64
N ALA A 70 14.13 6.38 2.88
CA ALA A 70 12.99 6.76 3.70
C ALA A 70 11.67 6.20 3.14
N GLY A 71 11.49 6.28 1.81
CA GLY A 71 10.32 5.74 1.11
C GLY A 71 10.18 4.22 1.29
N VAL A 72 11.28 3.46 1.18
CA VAL A 72 11.27 2.01 1.44
C VAL A 72 10.94 1.72 2.90
N ILE A 73 11.56 2.41 3.86
CA ILE A 73 11.27 2.21 5.29
C ILE A 73 9.79 2.49 5.58
N HIS A 74 9.28 3.62 5.08
CA HIS A 74 7.88 3.98 5.23
C HIS A 74 6.94 2.93 4.61
N ALA A 75 7.23 2.46 3.40
CA ALA A 75 6.45 1.40 2.75
C ALA A 75 6.47 0.09 3.53
N MET A 76 7.60 -0.31 4.11
CA MET A 76 7.70 -1.52 4.93
C MET A 76 6.86 -1.40 6.20
N VAL A 77 6.88 -0.25 6.87
CA VAL A 77 6.03 0.03 8.04
C VAL A 77 4.55 0.02 7.64
N LEU A 78 4.19 0.72 6.57
CA LEU A 78 2.82 0.80 6.06
C LEU A 78 2.29 -0.58 5.65
N SER A 79 3.14 -1.40 5.01
CA SER A 79 2.79 -2.76 4.60
C SER A 79 2.62 -3.68 5.81
N ALA A 80 3.53 -3.62 6.78
CA ALA A 80 3.40 -4.40 8.02
C ALA A 80 2.14 -4.01 8.82
N PHE A 81 1.78 -2.72 8.84
CA PHE A 81 0.53 -2.24 9.42
C PHE A 81 -0.68 -2.72 8.64
N GLY A 82 -0.65 -2.61 7.31
CA GLY A 82 -1.70 -3.10 6.42
C GLY A 82 -1.97 -4.58 6.64
N GLU A 83 -0.94 -5.42 6.61
CA GLU A 83 -1.07 -6.86 6.85
C GLU A 83 -1.62 -7.18 8.24
N ARG A 84 -0.97 -6.70 9.32
CA ARG A 84 -1.32 -7.13 10.69
C ARG A 84 -2.56 -6.48 11.25
N VAL A 85 -2.77 -5.20 10.96
CA VAL A 85 -3.86 -4.43 11.56
C VAL A 85 -5.06 -4.40 10.63
N VAL A 86 -4.86 -4.11 9.34
CA VAL A 86 -5.98 -3.95 8.41
C VAL A 86 -6.47 -5.30 7.91
N LEU A 87 -5.60 -6.17 7.41
CA LEU A 87 -6.01 -7.45 6.83
C LEU A 87 -6.35 -8.47 7.91
N ASP A 88 -5.40 -8.79 8.79
CA ASP A 88 -5.59 -9.79 9.84
C ASP A 88 -6.61 -9.32 10.88
N HIS A 89 -6.30 -8.26 11.63
CA HIS A 89 -7.15 -7.86 12.75
C HIS A 89 -8.52 -7.25 12.36
N LEU A 90 -8.55 -6.33 11.40
CA LEU A 90 -9.77 -5.60 11.05
C LEU A 90 -10.64 -6.33 10.03
N LEU A 91 -10.04 -7.07 9.10
CA LEU A 91 -10.73 -7.75 8.01
C LEU A 91 -10.76 -9.27 8.14
N ASP A 92 -10.08 -9.86 9.13
CA ASP A 92 -10.01 -11.32 9.32
C ASP A 92 -9.55 -12.05 8.04
N MET A 93 -8.57 -11.45 7.35
CA MET A 93 -8.00 -11.94 6.11
C MET A 93 -6.58 -12.44 6.35
N ASP A 94 -6.41 -13.77 6.30
CA ASP A 94 -5.09 -14.38 6.27
C ASP A 94 -4.61 -14.53 4.82
N LEU A 95 -3.46 -13.94 4.54
CA LEU A 95 -2.84 -14.03 3.23
C LEU A 95 -1.87 -15.22 3.20
N SER A 96 -1.93 -16.01 2.13
CA SER A 96 -0.93 -17.04 1.90
C SER A 96 0.47 -16.44 1.72
N THR A 97 1.52 -17.24 1.92
CA THR A 97 2.93 -16.80 1.80
C THR A 97 3.19 -16.02 0.51
N ASP A 98 2.70 -16.50 -0.62
CA ASP A 98 2.91 -15.85 -1.92
C ASP A 98 2.07 -14.57 -2.07
N GLU A 99 0.88 -14.48 -1.47
CA GLU A 99 0.08 -13.25 -1.47
C GLU A 99 0.75 -12.17 -0.63
N ARG A 100 1.24 -12.54 0.55
CA ARG A 100 1.99 -11.65 1.45
C ARG A 100 3.23 -11.10 0.74
N ALA A 101 3.99 -11.95 0.06
CA ALA A 101 5.18 -11.52 -0.67
C ALA A 101 4.84 -10.45 -1.74
N ILE A 102 3.78 -10.67 -2.53
CA ILE A 102 3.33 -9.72 -3.55
C ILE A 102 2.79 -8.44 -2.90
N PHE A 103 2.04 -8.55 -1.81
CA PHE A 103 1.51 -7.41 -1.06
C PHE A 103 2.64 -6.50 -0.56
N HIS A 104 3.66 -7.07 0.07
CA HIS A 104 4.84 -6.32 0.54
C HIS A 104 5.65 -5.73 -0.63
N ALA A 105 5.87 -6.51 -1.70
CA ALA A 105 6.58 -6.03 -2.88
C ALA A 105 5.88 -4.82 -3.53
N GLY A 106 4.54 -4.85 -3.64
CA GLY A 106 3.74 -3.73 -4.15
C GLY A 106 3.91 -2.46 -3.31
N HIS A 107 3.93 -2.59 -1.99
CA HIS A 107 4.18 -1.46 -1.09
C HIS A 107 5.59 -0.91 -1.25
N VAL A 108 6.61 -1.77 -1.38
CA VAL A 108 7.99 -1.32 -1.62
C VAL A 108 8.09 -0.53 -2.93
N VAL A 109 7.46 -1.00 -4.01
CA VAL A 109 7.41 -0.26 -5.28
C VAL A 109 6.74 1.11 -5.10
N TYR A 110 5.63 1.16 -4.37
CA TYR A 110 4.97 2.42 -4.02
C TYR A 110 5.89 3.35 -3.21
N GLY A 111 6.59 2.84 -2.19
CA GLY A 111 7.53 3.60 -1.37
C GLY A 111 8.73 4.13 -2.15
N LEU A 112 9.28 3.32 -3.06
CA LEU A 112 10.36 3.76 -3.97
C LEU A 112 9.90 4.90 -4.87
N ALA A 113 8.72 4.77 -5.48
CA ALA A 113 8.17 5.81 -6.35
C ALA A 113 7.89 7.12 -5.58
N LEU A 114 7.32 7.00 -4.38
CA LEU A 114 7.03 8.14 -3.51
C LEU A 114 8.31 8.82 -3.01
N GLY A 115 9.27 8.03 -2.53
CA GLY A 115 10.55 8.51 -2.04
C GLY A 115 11.38 9.20 -3.12
N ALA A 116 11.43 8.61 -4.32
CA ALA A 116 12.07 9.23 -5.48
C ALA A 116 11.41 10.55 -5.86
N TRP A 117 10.07 10.60 -5.84
CA TRP A 117 9.32 11.81 -6.18
C TRP A 117 9.58 12.95 -5.20
N VAL A 118 9.55 12.68 -3.89
CA VAL A 118 9.86 13.69 -2.86
C VAL A 118 11.33 14.11 -2.95
N GLY A 119 12.25 13.14 -3.01
CA GLY A 119 13.70 13.40 -3.11
C GLY A 119 14.11 14.19 -4.35
N SER A 120 13.40 14.06 -5.47
CA SER A 120 13.67 14.83 -6.70
C SER A 120 13.18 16.28 -6.67
N ARG A 121 12.41 16.66 -5.65
CA ARG A 121 11.80 17.99 -5.51
C ARG A 121 12.44 18.82 -4.40
N SER A 122 13.28 18.20 -3.59
CA SER A 122 14.12 18.78 -2.54
C SER A 122 15.32 19.52 -3.10
#